data_AF-A0A955HD06-F1
#
_entry.id   AF-A0A955HD06-F1
#
_cell.length_a   1.000
_cell.length_b   1.000
_cell.length_c   1.000
_cell.angle_alpha   90.00
_cell.angle_beta   90.00
_cell.angle_gamma   90.00
#
_symmetry.space_group_name_H-M   'P 1'
#
loop_
_entity.id
_entity.type
_entity.pdbx_description
1 polymer ?
#
loop_
_entity_poly.entity_id
_entity_poly.type
_entity_poly.pdbx_seq_one_letter_code
_entity_poly.pdbx_strand_id
1 'polypeptide(L)'
;MIEQGQHTLLLGAVGTAERPIPFGVTERDRAQHVIIFGEDDTDTVAYVRHLFLQDVELGTRTILIDKKGNIADAVRKESSHTRRDAITLIAPPSDARMLSSALPDLEHAGSVCVIDLSGVTDSGAVSELVECVMQKVDASNTSDSVPLSLYLCGFSWGDETVLTNLFTQTCERNVSLTIQSRTLATLGHISPKILFEQVGTVVAFRVATSDADVLEDIFQPKCFASDLACLEPGHFYITLMVRGVRSEPFRAWTHFPTQPRETRRVAPRAEQSIVESSSAKEQEVTFSVAVEEIVDDLSLASASERPQTPLLTPQALTRMMRLKIDDVPRLR
;
A
#
# COMPACT_ATOMS: atom_id res chain seq x y z
N MET A 1 -22.64 1.35 -0.47
CA MET A 1 -23.02 0.02 0.10
C MET A 1 -21.96 -1.02 -0.29
N ILE A 2 -21.27 -1.65 0.67
CA ILE A 2 -20.40 -2.81 0.40
C ILE A 2 -21.29 -4.04 0.27
N GLU A 3 -21.20 -4.73 -0.86
CA GLU A 3 -21.81 -6.05 -1.03
C GLU A 3 -21.14 -7.04 -0.07
N GLN A 4 -21.93 -7.78 0.70
CA GLN A 4 -21.41 -8.78 1.64
C GLN A 4 -20.53 -9.79 0.89
N GLY A 5 -19.28 -9.95 1.35
CA GLY A 5 -18.30 -10.89 0.77
C GLY A 5 -17.09 -10.25 0.07
N GLN A 6 -17.04 -8.93 -0.12
CA GLN A 6 -15.85 -8.27 -0.68
C GLN A 6 -14.80 -7.99 0.40
N HIS A 7 -13.71 -8.77 0.38
CA HIS A 7 -12.52 -8.46 1.17
C HIS A 7 -11.92 -7.12 0.69
N THR A 8 -11.66 -6.22 1.63
CA THR A 8 -11.04 -4.91 1.35
C THR A 8 -9.70 -4.85 2.07
N LEU A 9 -8.65 -4.57 1.31
CA LEU A 9 -7.30 -4.40 1.84
C LEU A 9 -7.09 -2.93 2.21
N LEU A 10 -6.77 -2.63 3.46
CA LEU A 10 -6.48 -1.26 3.89
C LEU A 10 -5.12 -0.83 3.34
N LEU A 11 -5.11 0.28 2.62
CA LEU A 11 -3.90 0.83 2.00
C LEU A 11 -3.32 1.97 2.83
N GLY A 12 -4.15 2.74 3.54
CA GLY A 12 -3.63 3.80 4.38
C GLY A 12 -4.75 4.69 4.91
N ALA A 13 -4.38 5.89 5.32
CA ALA A 13 -5.34 6.91 5.70
C ALA A 13 -5.06 8.26 5.04
N VAL A 14 -6.13 9.04 4.92
CA VAL A 14 -6.09 10.48 4.66
C VAL A 14 -6.55 11.24 5.91
N GLY A 15 -6.55 12.57 5.86
CA GLY A 15 -6.89 13.41 7.02
C GLY A 15 -5.71 13.60 7.97
N THR A 16 -5.98 14.13 9.17
CA THR A 16 -4.94 14.43 10.17
C THR A 16 -4.61 13.21 11.02
N ALA A 17 -3.48 13.27 11.74
CA ALA A 17 -3.09 12.22 12.67
C ALA A 17 -4.12 12.01 13.80
N GLU A 18 -4.85 13.06 14.22
CA GLU A 18 -5.90 12.94 15.25
C GLU A 18 -7.20 12.34 14.72
N ARG A 19 -7.48 12.51 13.42
CA ARG A 19 -8.69 12.01 12.77
C ARG A 19 -8.34 11.33 11.44
N PRO A 20 -7.69 10.15 11.49
CA PRO A 20 -7.38 9.40 10.29
C PRO A 20 -8.67 8.88 9.65
N ILE A 21 -8.77 9.00 8.34
CA ILE A 21 -9.84 8.43 7.53
C ILE A 21 -9.22 7.29 6.72
N PRO A 22 -9.41 6.01 7.13
CA PRO A 22 -8.82 4.89 6.44
C PRO A 22 -9.47 4.67 5.08
N PHE A 23 -8.66 4.25 4.10
CA PHE A 23 -9.14 3.82 2.79
C PHE A 23 -8.46 2.51 2.39
N GLY A 24 -9.08 1.81 1.45
CA GLY A 24 -8.61 0.53 0.97
C GLY A 24 -9.03 0.25 -0.46
N VAL A 25 -8.57 -0.89 -0.97
CA VAL A 25 -8.90 -1.39 -2.29
C VAL A 25 -9.69 -2.69 -2.16
N THR A 26 -10.76 -2.82 -2.94
CA THR A 26 -11.55 -4.06 -2.99
C THR A 26 -10.74 -5.14 -3.70
N GLU A 27 -10.94 -6.41 -3.35
CA GLU A 27 -10.32 -7.54 -4.06
C GLU A 27 -10.51 -7.47 -5.58
N ARG A 28 -11.73 -7.09 -6.03
CA ARG A 28 -12.07 -6.92 -7.44
C ARG A 28 -11.23 -5.83 -8.11
N ASP A 29 -11.09 -4.68 -7.47
CA ASP A 29 -10.29 -3.57 -8.01
C ASP A 29 -8.79 -3.90 -7.95
N ARG A 30 -8.36 -4.66 -6.92
CA ARG A 30 -7.00 -5.14 -6.75
C ARG A 30 -6.60 -6.18 -7.80
N ALA A 31 -7.56 -6.84 -8.45
CA ALA A 31 -7.30 -7.71 -9.59
C ALA A 31 -6.66 -6.96 -10.77
N GLN A 32 -6.86 -5.64 -10.87
CA GLN A 32 -6.17 -4.78 -11.85
C GLN A 32 -4.74 -4.43 -11.44
N HIS A 33 -4.18 -5.12 -10.46
CA HIS A 33 -2.79 -5.01 -10.01
C HIS A 33 -2.47 -3.72 -9.25
N VAL A 34 -1.45 -3.83 -8.40
CA VAL A 34 -0.91 -2.76 -7.57
C VAL A 34 0.59 -2.67 -7.82
N ILE A 35 1.10 -1.46 -7.99
CA ILE A 35 2.55 -1.23 -8.01
C ILE A 35 2.94 -0.23 -6.94
N ILE A 36 4.04 -0.51 -6.24
CA ILE A 36 4.57 0.26 -5.13
C ILE A 36 6.00 0.67 -5.47
N PHE A 37 6.23 1.98 -5.52
CA PHE A 37 7.54 2.59 -5.73
C PHE A 37 8.06 3.22 -4.44
N GLY A 38 9.37 3.10 -4.21
CA GLY A 38 10.05 3.85 -3.16
C GLY A 38 11.55 3.53 -3.11
N GLU A 39 12.37 4.57 -2.97
CA GLU A 39 13.83 4.41 -2.93
C GLU A 39 14.33 3.80 -1.60
N ASP A 40 13.60 4.08 -0.51
CA ASP A 40 13.87 3.57 0.83
C ASP A 40 13.14 2.25 1.06
N ASP A 41 13.91 1.21 1.37
CA ASP A 41 13.36 -0.11 1.66
C ASP A 41 12.56 -0.09 2.98
N THR A 42 12.79 0.85 3.90
CA THR A 42 12.14 0.88 5.22
C THR A 42 10.62 1.01 5.11
N ASP A 43 10.15 2.05 4.40
CA ASP A 43 8.73 2.32 4.24
C ASP A 43 8.06 1.28 3.34
N THR A 44 8.69 0.94 2.21
CA THR A 44 8.13 -0.02 1.26
C THR A 44 8.05 -1.43 1.83
N VAL A 45 9.06 -1.89 2.58
CA VAL A 45 9.03 -3.18 3.29
C VAL A 45 7.96 -3.19 4.36
N ALA A 46 7.84 -2.12 5.15
CA ALA A 46 6.81 -2.02 6.17
C ALA A 46 5.39 -2.04 5.56
N TYR A 47 5.22 -1.32 4.46
CA TYR A 47 3.98 -1.26 3.71
C TYR A 47 3.58 -2.63 3.15
N VAL A 48 4.46 -3.25 2.37
CA VAL A 48 4.19 -4.57 1.76
C VAL A 48 3.96 -5.63 2.82
N ARG A 49 4.76 -5.65 3.90
CA ARG A 49 4.54 -6.57 5.02
C ARG A 49 3.14 -6.40 5.59
N HIS A 50 2.69 -5.17 5.80
CA HIS A 50 1.37 -4.90 6.34
C HIS A 50 0.25 -5.37 5.39
N LEU A 51 0.38 -5.09 4.09
CA LEU A 51 -0.57 -5.59 3.09
C LEU A 51 -0.63 -7.12 3.07
N PHE A 52 0.54 -7.76 3.06
CA PHE A 52 0.66 -9.22 3.09
C PHE A 52 -0.01 -9.82 4.32
N LEU A 53 0.27 -9.29 5.52
CA LEU A 53 -0.31 -9.80 6.76
C LEU A 53 -1.83 -9.61 6.82
N GLN A 54 -2.37 -8.52 6.28
CA GLN A 54 -3.82 -8.36 6.13
C GLN A 54 -4.43 -9.46 5.25
N ASP A 55 -3.83 -9.76 4.10
CA ASP A 55 -4.33 -10.86 3.25
C ASP A 55 -4.28 -12.22 3.97
N VAL A 56 -3.25 -12.47 4.77
CA VAL A 56 -3.14 -13.67 5.61
C VAL A 56 -4.27 -13.72 6.65
N GLU A 57 -4.57 -12.59 7.30
CA GLU A 57 -5.65 -12.49 8.29
C GLU A 57 -7.03 -12.72 7.66
N LEU A 58 -7.24 -12.14 6.47
CA LEU A 58 -8.44 -12.30 5.65
C LEU A 58 -8.61 -13.72 5.09
N GLY A 59 -7.58 -14.58 5.18
CA GLY A 59 -7.62 -15.95 4.70
C GLY A 59 -7.53 -16.07 3.18
N THR A 60 -7.07 -15.01 2.51
CA THR A 60 -6.78 -15.04 1.09
C THR A 60 -5.60 -15.97 0.83
N ARG A 61 -5.61 -16.71 -0.29
CA ARG A 61 -4.42 -17.45 -0.72
C ARG A 61 -3.36 -16.41 -1.06
N THR A 62 -2.18 -16.51 -0.46
CA THR A 62 -1.18 -15.44 -0.58
C THR A 62 0.21 -16.02 -0.76
N ILE A 63 0.91 -15.51 -1.77
CA ILE A 63 2.30 -15.85 -2.04
C ILE A 63 3.12 -14.56 -2.03
N LEU A 64 4.18 -14.54 -1.24
CA LEU A 64 5.19 -13.49 -1.27
C LEU A 64 6.49 -14.07 -1.80
N ILE A 65 7.06 -13.41 -2.81
CA ILE A 65 8.35 -13.76 -3.38
C ILE A 65 9.25 -12.54 -3.24
N ASP A 66 10.28 -12.66 -2.41
CA ASP A 66 11.14 -11.57 -2.01
C ASP A 66 12.58 -11.82 -2.48
N LYS A 67 13.07 -10.99 -3.40
CA LYS A 67 14.43 -11.11 -3.94
C LYS A 67 15.52 -10.76 -2.92
N LYS A 68 15.24 -9.84 -2.00
CA LYS A 68 16.20 -9.32 -1.03
C LYS A 68 16.12 -10.03 0.32
N GLY A 69 14.98 -10.65 0.63
CA GLY A 69 14.71 -11.36 1.88
C GLY A 69 14.32 -10.45 3.05
N ASN A 70 14.33 -9.11 2.86
CA ASN A 70 14.07 -8.15 3.92
C ASN A 70 12.58 -8.11 4.35
N ILE A 71 11.65 -8.35 3.42
CA ILE A 71 10.22 -8.48 3.70
C ILE A 71 9.96 -9.86 4.31
N ALA A 72 10.57 -10.92 3.77
CA ALA A 72 10.45 -12.27 4.33
C ALA A 72 10.91 -12.31 5.80
N ASP A 73 12.04 -11.68 6.12
CA ASP A 73 12.53 -11.52 7.49
C ASP A 73 11.57 -10.70 8.37
N ALA A 74 10.99 -9.64 7.82
CA ALA A 74 10.05 -8.81 8.56
C ALA A 74 8.74 -9.57 8.88
N VAL A 75 8.22 -10.34 7.93
CA VAL A 75 7.08 -11.25 8.13
C VAL A 75 7.42 -12.32 9.17
N ARG A 76 8.61 -12.92 9.12
CA ARG A 76 9.05 -13.94 10.10
C ARG A 76 9.12 -13.40 11.53
N LYS A 77 9.52 -12.14 11.72
CA LYS A 77 9.58 -11.49 13.05
C LYS A 77 8.18 -11.24 13.62
N GLU A 78 7.25 -10.76 12.80
CA GLU A 78 5.91 -10.34 13.23
C GLU A 78 4.89 -11.49 13.33
N SER A 79 5.03 -12.53 12.51
CA SER A 79 4.22 -13.76 12.57
C SER A 79 4.34 -14.52 13.90
N SER A 80 5.14 -14.02 14.84
CA SER A 80 5.27 -14.53 16.20
C SER A 80 3.98 -14.64 17.02
N HIS A 81 2.94 -13.90 16.65
CA HIS A 81 1.69 -13.84 17.40
C HIS A 81 0.44 -14.27 16.59
N THR A 82 0.55 -14.42 15.27
CA THR A 82 -0.59 -14.70 14.36
C THR A 82 -0.24 -15.82 13.39
N ARG A 83 -0.99 -16.93 13.43
CA ARG A 83 -0.99 -18.07 12.48
C ARG A 83 0.38 -18.45 11.86
N ARG A 84 1.44 -18.51 12.67
CA ARG A 84 2.79 -18.93 12.27
C ARG A 84 2.78 -20.28 11.53
N ASP A 85 1.90 -21.19 11.96
CA ASP A 85 1.74 -22.53 11.40
C ASP A 85 1.11 -22.55 9.99
N ALA A 86 0.49 -21.44 9.55
CA ALA A 86 -0.11 -21.32 8.22
C ALA A 86 0.87 -20.79 7.16
N ILE A 87 2.01 -20.21 7.57
CA ILE A 87 2.99 -19.61 6.66
C ILE A 87 4.08 -20.64 6.33
N THR A 88 4.08 -21.12 5.10
CA THR A 88 5.17 -21.95 4.59
C THR A 88 6.31 -21.06 4.13
N LEU A 89 7.45 -21.12 4.82
CA LEU A 89 8.67 -20.38 4.46
C LEU A 89 9.59 -21.28 3.61
N ILE A 90 9.93 -20.81 2.42
CA ILE A 90 10.83 -21.48 1.48
C ILE A 90 12.03 -20.60 1.24
N ALA A 91 13.22 -21.10 1.54
CA ALA A 91 14.49 -20.51 1.13
C ALA A 91 15.20 -21.55 0.25
N PRO A 92 15.08 -21.48 -1.09
CA PRO A 92 15.75 -22.42 -1.96
C PRO A 92 17.27 -22.37 -1.78
N PRO A 93 17.98 -23.49 -2.03
CA PRO A 93 19.41 -23.45 -2.22
C PRO A 93 19.75 -22.55 -3.43
N SER A 94 21.02 -22.19 -3.60
CA SER A 94 21.46 -21.25 -4.64
C SER A 94 21.09 -21.64 -6.09
N ASP A 95 20.66 -22.88 -6.33
CA ASP A 95 20.13 -23.37 -7.61
C ASP A 95 18.60 -23.33 -7.63
N ALA A 96 18.05 -22.47 -8.49
CA ALA A 96 16.62 -22.21 -8.63
C ALA A 96 15.82 -23.41 -9.18
N ARG A 97 16.49 -24.39 -9.82
CA ARG A 97 15.83 -25.53 -10.48
C ARG A 97 15.06 -26.45 -9.54
N MET A 98 15.25 -26.32 -8.22
CA MET A 98 14.49 -27.06 -7.19
C MET A 98 13.24 -26.33 -6.70
N LEU A 99 12.91 -25.14 -7.25
CA LEU A 99 11.78 -24.34 -6.79
C LEU A 99 10.43 -24.92 -7.17
N SER A 100 10.34 -25.58 -8.32
CA SER A 100 9.09 -26.17 -8.82
C SER A 100 8.55 -27.28 -7.90
N SER A 101 9.44 -28.05 -7.28
CA SER A 101 9.08 -29.08 -6.29
C SER A 101 8.91 -28.53 -4.88
N ALA A 102 9.43 -27.34 -4.59
CA ALA A 102 9.35 -26.72 -3.26
C ALA A 102 8.04 -25.98 -3.02
N LEU A 103 7.35 -25.51 -4.07
CA LEU A 103 6.09 -24.78 -3.94
C LEU A 103 5.00 -25.68 -3.34
N PRO A 104 4.35 -25.25 -2.22
CA PRO A 104 3.30 -26.04 -1.59
C PRO A 104 2.10 -26.16 -2.52
N ASP A 105 1.21 -27.11 -2.23
CA ASP A 105 -0.06 -27.19 -2.91
C ASP A 105 -0.94 -26.03 -2.46
N LEU A 106 -1.29 -25.17 -3.41
CA LEU A 106 -2.03 -23.95 -3.16
C LEU A 106 -3.53 -24.21 -3.10
N GLU A 107 -3.99 -25.45 -2.99
CA GLU A 107 -5.39 -25.84 -3.23
C GLU A 107 -6.38 -25.30 -2.18
N HIS A 108 -5.92 -25.04 -0.95
CA HIS A 108 -6.79 -24.65 0.16
C HIS A 108 -6.87 -23.12 0.31
N ALA A 109 -8.07 -22.60 0.57
CA ALA A 109 -8.25 -21.23 1.03
C ALA A 109 -7.38 -20.96 2.28
N GLY A 110 -6.72 -19.80 2.34
CA GLY A 110 -5.79 -19.45 3.41
C GLY A 110 -4.41 -20.10 3.30
N SER A 111 -4.05 -20.73 2.18
CA SER A 111 -2.68 -21.18 1.94
C SER A 111 -1.75 -19.97 1.83
N VAL A 112 -0.74 -19.89 2.70
CA VAL A 112 0.23 -18.80 2.72
C VAL A 112 1.64 -19.33 2.47
N CYS A 113 2.33 -18.74 1.51
CA CYS A 113 3.70 -19.07 1.17
C CYS A 113 4.57 -17.82 1.11
N VAL A 114 5.77 -17.88 1.69
CA VAL A 114 6.78 -16.84 1.61
C VAL A 114 8.06 -17.48 1.08
N ILE A 115 8.55 -16.95 -0.03
CA ILE A 115 9.73 -17.44 -0.75
C ILE A 115 10.81 -16.38 -0.67
N ASP A 116 11.86 -16.70 0.08
CA ASP A 116 13.03 -15.84 0.24
C ASP A 116 14.11 -16.23 -0.78
N LEU A 117 14.31 -15.38 -1.79
CA LEU A 117 15.30 -15.57 -2.84
C LEU A 117 16.61 -14.80 -2.58
N SER A 118 16.85 -14.34 -1.35
CA SER A 118 18.09 -13.63 -0.98
C SER A 118 19.36 -14.46 -1.24
N GLY A 119 19.27 -15.79 -1.10
CA GLY A 119 20.35 -16.75 -1.38
C GLY A 119 20.49 -17.18 -2.85
N VAL A 120 19.56 -16.76 -3.73
CA VAL A 120 19.54 -17.13 -5.15
C VAL A 120 20.21 -16.03 -5.97
N THR A 121 21.28 -16.39 -6.67
CA THR A 121 22.03 -15.46 -7.54
C THR A 121 21.58 -15.51 -8.99
N ASP A 122 20.86 -16.57 -9.40
CA ASP A 122 20.36 -16.71 -10.75
C ASP A 122 19.18 -15.75 -11.01
N SER A 123 19.33 -14.89 -12.02
CA SER A 123 18.28 -13.96 -12.46
C SER A 123 17.13 -14.67 -13.19
N GLY A 124 17.35 -15.86 -13.75
CA GLY A 124 16.34 -16.65 -14.48
C GLY A 124 15.32 -17.35 -13.57
N ALA A 125 15.63 -17.46 -12.28
CA ALA A 125 14.80 -18.12 -11.27
C ALA A 125 13.38 -17.55 -11.15
N VAL A 126 13.22 -16.26 -11.43
CA VAL A 126 11.99 -15.51 -11.20
C VAL A 126 10.91 -15.93 -12.19
N SER A 127 11.26 -15.99 -13.48
CA SER A 127 10.33 -16.39 -14.54
C SER A 127 9.88 -17.83 -14.35
N GLU A 128 10.81 -18.75 -14.05
CA GLU A 128 10.48 -20.15 -13.78
C GLU A 128 9.55 -20.30 -12.56
N LEU A 129 9.80 -19.53 -11.51
CA LEU A 129 8.97 -19.56 -10.31
C LEU A 129 7.57 -18.98 -10.55
N VAL A 130 7.49 -17.85 -11.27
CA VAL A 130 6.20 -17.27 -11.68
C VAL A 130 5.42 -18.26 -12.54
N GLU A 131 6.06 -18.89 -13.53
CA GLU A 131 5.44 -19.91 -14.37
C GLU A 131 4.92 -21.09 -13.54
N CYS A 132 5.70 -21.56 -12.57
CA CYS A 132 5.28 -22.64 -11.69
C CYS A 132 4.08 -22.24 -10.80
N VAL A 133 4.06 -21.00 -10.30
CA VAL A 133 2.90 -20.46 -9.58
C VAL A 133 1.67 -20.44 -10.49
N MET A 134 1.80 -19.95 -11.73
CA MET A 134 0.68 -19.92 -12.68
C MET A 134 0.17 -21.31 -13.04
N GLN A 135 1.05 -22.30 -13.22
CA GLN A 135 0.66 -23.69 -13.45
C GLN A 135 -0.13 -24.28 -12.27
N LYS A 136 0.28 -23.99 -11.03
CA LYS A 136 -0.46 -24.42 -9.83
C LYS A 136 -1.81 -23.71 -9.70
N VAL A 137 -1.90 -22.44 -10.07
CA VAL A 137 -3.17 -21.71 -10.15
C VAL A 137 -4.09 -22.38 -11.16
N ASP A 138 -3.58 -22.70 -12.36
CA ASP A 138 -4.34 -23.36 -13.42
C ASP A 138 -4.84 -24.75 -13.01
N ALA A 139 -4.01 -25.53 -12.33
CA ALA A 139 -4.40 -26.84 -11.79
C ALA A 139 -5.51 -26.73 -10.72
N SER A 140 -5.54 -25.62 -9.97
CA SER A 140 -6.54 -25.36 -8.94
C SER A 140 -7.87 -24.78 -9.46
N ASN A 141 -7.96 -24.44 -10.76
CA ASN A 141 -9.14 -23.82 -11.37
C ASN A 141 -10.31 -24.82 -11.54
N THR A 142 -10.94 -25.17 -10.42
CA THR A 142 -12.32 -25.64 -10.38
C THR A 142 -13.25 -24.42 -10.53
N SER A 143 -14.51 -24.60 -10.93
CA SER A 143 -15.49 -23.56 -11.30
C SER A 143 -15.78 -22.45 -10.25
N ASP A 144 -15.06 -22.44 -9.13
CA ASP A 144 -15.16 -21.55 -7.97
C ASP A 144 -13.74 -21.09 -7.57
N SER A 145 -13.00 -20.48 -8.52
CA SER A 145 -11.57 -20.17 -8.36
C SER A 145 -11.31 -19.20 -7.20
N VAL A 146 -10.69 -19.72 -6.14
CA VAL A 146 -10.33 -18.96 -4.94
C VAL A 146 -9.25 -17.92 -5.30
N PRO A 147 -9.47 -16.62 -5.03
CA PRO A 147 -8.55 -15.54 -5.37
C PRO A 147 -7.16 -15.78 -4.76
N LEU A 148 -6.12 -15.48 -5.55
CA LEU A 148 -4.72 -15.51 -5.13
C LEU A 148 -4.15 -14.09 -5.10
N SER A 149 -3.46 -13.74 -4.03
CA SER A 149 -2.66 -12.52 -3.92
C SER A 149 -1.19 -12.85 -4.09
N LEU A 150 -0.58 -12.35 -5.15
CA LEU A 150 0.82 -12.57 -5.50
C LEU A 150 1.63 -11.30 -5.28
N TYR A 151 2.59 -11.35 -4.36
CA TYR A 151 3.50 -10.26 -4.06
C TYR A 151 4.89 -10.55 -4.65
N LEU A 152 5.36 -9.67 -5.53
CA LEU A 152 6.71 -9.72 -6.13
C LEU A 152 7.52 -8.52 -5.68
N CYS A 153 8.61 -8.75 -4.96
CA CYS A 153 9.34 -7.67 -4.31
C CYS A 153 10.83 -7.65 -4.61
N GLY A 154 11.36 -6.46 -4.91
CA GLY A 154 12.78 -6.22 -5.06
C GLY A 154 13.42 -6.84 -6.31
N PHE A 155 12.62 -7.20 -7.32
CA PHE A 155 13.11 -7.78 -8.57
C PHE A 155 13.69 -6.73 -9.51
N SER A 156 14.69 -7.15 -10.28
CA SER A 156 15.17 -6.45 -11.47
C SER A 156 14.86 -7.29 -12.69
N TRP A 157 13.91 -6.82 -13.49
CA TRP A 157 13.44 -7.46 -14.70
C TRP A 157 14.40 -7.14 -15.84
N GLY A 158 14.75 -8.15 -16.63
CA GLY A 158 15.71 -8.01 -17.73
C GLY A 158 15.10 -7.42 -19.01
N ASP A 159 13.78 -7.59 -19.20
CA ASP A 159 13.08 -7.26 -20.44
C ASP A 159 11.60 -6.92 -20.14
N GLU A 160 11.04 -5.93 -20.85
CA GLU A 160 9.64 -5.50 -20.70
C GLU A 160 8.62 -6.60 -21.06
N THR A 161 8.99 -7.54 -21.94
CA THR A 161 8.13 -8.65 -22.38
C THR A 161 7.82 -9.60 -21.24
N VAL A 162 8.77 -9.83 -20.33
CA VAL A 162 8.56 -10.70 -19.16
C VAL A 162 7.49 -10.10 -18.25
N LEU A 163 7.57 -8.79 -18.00
CA LEU A 163 6.62 -8.09 -17.14
C LEU A 163 5.25 -7.96 -17.79
N THR A 164 5.20 -7.68 -19.09
CA THR A 164 3.94 -7.61 -19.86
C THR A 164 3.25 -8.96 -19.93
N ASN A 165 4.01 -10.04 -20.14
CA ASN A 165 3.48 -11.40 -20.11
C ASN A 165 2.95 -11.76 -18.72
N LEU A 166 3.65 -11.35 -17.65
CA LEU A 166 3.19 -11.53 -16.28
C LEU A 166 1.84 -10.83 -16.07
N PHE A 167 1.70 -9.55 -16.43
CA PHE A 167 0.42 -8.83 -16.30
C PHE A 167 -0.71 -9.53 -17.05
N THR A 168 -0.43 -9.99 -18.28
CA THR A 168 -1.40 -10.72 -19.10
C THR A 168 -1.83 -12.02 -18.41
N GLN A 169 -0.86 -12.83 -17.95
CA GLN A 169 -1.13 -14.11 -17.29
C GLN A 169 -1.92 -13.94 -16.00
N THR A 170 -1.65 -12.88 -15.22
CA THR A 170 -2.37 -12.61 -13.97
C THR A 170 -3.77 -12.07 -14.23
N CYS A 171 -3.99 -11.25 -15.26
CA CYS A 171 -5.33 -10.77 -15.64
C CYS A 171 -6.26 -11.87 -16.15
N GLU A 172 -5.71 -12.86 -16.87
CA GLU A 172 -6.47 -14.02 -17.36
C GLU A 172 -6.90 -14.97 -16.23
N ARG A 173 -6.36 -14.80 -15.03
CA ARG A 173 -6.57 -15.66 -13.86
C ARG A 173 -7.14 -14.81 -12.71
N ASN A 174 -7.69 -15.45 -11.68
CA ASN A 174 -8.12 -14.74 -10.47
C ASN A 174 -6.92 -14.41 -9.56
N VAL A 175 -5.91 -13.73 -10.11
CA VAL A 175 -4.64 -13.40 -9.43
C VAL A 175 -4.46 -11.90 -9.33
N SER A 176 -4.48 -11.41 -8.09
CA SER A 176 -4.13 -10.03 -7.77
C SER A 176 -2.62 -9.91 -7.60
N LEU A 177 -1.98 -9.16 -8.49
CA LEU A 177 -0.53 -8.94 -8.49
C LEU A 177 -0.17 -7.63 -7.78
N THR A 178 0.73 -7.70 -6.82
CA THR A 178 1.36 -6.54 -6.17
C THR A 178 2.86 -6.56 -6.42
N ILE A 179 3.38 -5.55 -7.12
CA ILE A 179 4.82 -5.40 -7.39
C ILE A 179 5.39 -4.30 -6.53
N GLN A 180 6.47 -4.60 -5.80
CA GLN A 180 7.28 -3.59 -5.13
C GLN A 180 8.59 -3.42 -5.88
N SER A 181 8.88 -2.18 -6.27
CA SER A 181 10.10 -1.80 -6.97
C SER A 181 10.75 -0.57 -6.32
N ARG A 182 12.09 -0.55 -6.35
CA ARG A 182 12.84 0.61 -5.87
C ARG A 182 12.90 1.74 -6.89
N THR A 183 12.95 1.39 -8.18
CA THR A 183 13.18 2.32 -9.28
C THR A 183 12.55 1.81 -10.56
N LEU A 184 12.05 2.71 -11.40
CA LEU A 184 11.45 2.36 -12.69
C LEU A 184 12.43 1.60 -13.58
N ALA A 185 13.73 1.89 -13.48
CA ALA A 185 14.77 1.22 -14.27
C ALA A 185 14.82 -0.30 -14.04
N THR A 186 14.39 -0.78 -12.87
CA THR A 186 14.36 -2.23 -12.58
C THR A 186 13.21 -2.96 -13.26
N LEU A 187 12.27 -2.26 -13.91
CA LEU A 187 11.11 -2.86 -14.57
C LEU A 187 11.39 -3.23 -16.05
N GLY A 188 12.62 -3.58 -16.39
CA GLY A 188 12.98 -4.05 -17.74
C GLY A 188 12.85 -2.97 -18.81
N HIS A 189 13.03 -1.70 -18.42
CA HIS A 189 12.85 -0.54 -19.31
C HIS A 189 11.46 -0.44 -19.96
N ILE A 190 10.44 -1.05 -19.34
CA ILE A 190 9.05 -0.91 -19.79
C ILE A 190 8.67 0.57 -19.90
N SER A 191 7.98 0.91 -20.99
CA SER A 191 7.45 2.26 -21.16
C SER A 191 6.49 2.60 -20.01
N PRO A 192 6.64 3.75 -19.33
CA PRO A 192 5.73 4.18 -18.26
C PRO A 192 4.27 4.18 -18.70
N LYS A 193 4.02 4.56 -19.95
CA LYS A 193 2.67 4.51 -20.54
C LYS A 193 2.08 3.10 -20.51
N ILE A 194 2.83 2.10 -20.96
CA ILE A 194 2.37 0.69 -20.98
C ILE A 194 2.17 0.22 -19.54
N LEU A 195 3.12 0.51 -18.66
CA LEU A 195 3.03 0.14 -17.25
C LEU A 195 1.76 0.66 -16.58
N PHE A 196 1.46 1.96 -16.75
CA PHE A 196 0.29 2.59 -16.14
C PHE A 196 -1.03 2.25 -16.84
N GLU A 197 -1.00 1.67 -18.04
CA GLU A 197 -2.19 1.10 -18.68
C GLU A 197 -2.51 -0.30 -18.12
N GLN A 198 -1.51 -1.05 -17.64
CA GLN A 198 -1.66 -2.41 -17.09
C GLN A 198 -1.92 -2.45 -15.57
N VAL A 199 -1.62 -1.37 -14.84
CA VAL A 199 -1.73 -1.33 -13.38
C VAL A 199 -2.82 -0.38 -12.93
N GLY A 200 -3.77 -0.86 -12.15
CA GLY A 200 -4.93 -0.11 -11.68
C GLY A 200 -4.59 0.87 -10.57
N THR A 201 -3.81 0.43 -9.58
CA THR A 201 -3.43 1.23 -8.41
C THR A 201 -1.92 1.46 -8.36
N VAL A 202 -1.49 2.72 -8.30
CA VAL A 202 -0.07 3.09 -8.20
C VAL A 202 0.19 3.81 -6.89
N VAL A 203 1.13 3.30 -6.08
CA VAL A 203 1.58 3.87 -4.81
C VAL A 203 3.02 4.33 -4.97
N ALA A 204 3.31 5.59 -4.64
CA ALA A 204 4.66 6.16 -4.69
C ALA A 204 5.03 6.77 -3.33
N PHE A 205 5.94 6.11 -2.62
CA PHE A 205 6.70 6.70 -1.53
C PHE A 205 7.75 7.68 -2.07
N ARG A 206 8.65 8.17 -1.20
CA ARG A 206 9.81 8.93 -1.66
C ARG A 206 10.59 8.13 -2.70
N VAL A 207 10.85 8.76 -3.84
CA VAL A 207 11.58 8.20 -4.99
C VAL A 207 12.72 9.11 -5.40
N ALA A 208 13.69 8.55 -6.13
CA ALA A 208 14.77 9.33 -6.70
C ALA A 208 14.24 10.36 -7.72
N THR A 209 14.95 11.49 -7.87
CA THR A 209 14.54 12.58 -8.78
C THR A 209 14.27 12.10 -10.22
N SER A 210 15.11 11.21 -10.74
CA SER A 210 14.93 10.66 -12.09
C SER A 210 13.65 9.85 -12.27
N ASP A 211 13.21 9.15 -11.22
CA ASP A 211 11.95 8.40 -11.25
C ASP A 211 10.76 9.34 -10.99
N ALA A 212 10.95 10.37 -10.16
CA ALA A 212 9.94 11.38 -9.86
C ALA A 212 9.49 12.15 -11.11
N ASP A 213 10.42 12.51 -11.99
CA ASP A 213 10.12 13.21 -13.26
C ASP A 213 9.19 12.37 -14.16
N VAL A 214 9.30 11.05 -14.12
CA VAL A 214 8.48 10.13 -14.92
C VAL A 214 7.15 9.82 -14.22
N LEU A 215 7.16 9.67 -12.91
CA LEU A 215 5.97 9.40 -12.10
C LEU A 215 5.04 10.60 -11.99
N GLU A 216 5.56 11.82 -12.10
CA GLU A 216 4.76 13.06 -12.06
C GLU A 216 3.57 13.02 -13.03
N ASP A 217 3.76 12.48 -14.24
CA ASP A 217 2.73 12.42 -15.28
C ASP A 217 1.41 11.77 -14.81
N ILE A 218 1.47 10.76 -13.94
CA ILE A 218 0.27 10.10 -13.40
C ILE A 218 -0.30 10.76 -12.15
N PHE A 219 0.48 11.60 -11.47
CA PHE A 219 0.07 12.27 -10.24
C PHE A 219 -0.28 13.75 -10.45
N GLN A 220 -0.09 14.28 -11.66
CA GLN A 220 -0.58 15.60 -12.03
C GLN A 220 -2.12 15.67 -12.05
N PRO A 221 -2.69 16.84 -11.71
CA PRO A 221 -2.03 18.10 -11.34
C PRO A 221 -1.75 18.23 -9.83
N LYS A 222 -1.92 17.16 -9.04
CA LYS A 222 -1.93 17.23 -7.56
C LYS A 222 -0.55 17.13 -6.93
N CYS A 223 0.40 16.51 -7.65
CA CYS A 223 1.76 16.27 -7.19
C CYS A 223 2.74 16.54 -8.32
N PHE A 224 3.85 17.20 -7.96
CA PHE A 224 4.98 17.40 -8.86
C PHE A 224 6.19 16.53 -8.47
N ALA A 225 7.15 16.37 -9.38
CA ALA A 225 8.36 15.57 -9.16
C ALA A 225 9.12 15.99 -7.89
N SER A 226 9.16 17.30 -7.60
CA SER A 226 9.75 17.83 -6.37
C SER A 226 9.07 17.33 -5.10
N ASP A 227 7.75 17.16 -5.14
CA ASP A 227 6.98 16.68 -3.99
C ASP A 227 7.28 15.21 -3.73
N LEU A 228 7.31 14.38 -4.79
CA LEU A 228 7.67 12.96 -4.70
C LEU A 228 9.08 12.75 -4.14
N ALA A 229 10.05 13.55 -4.59
CA ALA A 229 11.43 13.47 -4.11
C ALA A 229 11.60 13.94 -2.65
N CYS A 230 10.69 14.78 -2.15
CA CYS A 230 10.74 15.35 -0.81
C CYS A 230 9.70 14.74 0.16
N LEU A 231 9.08 13.62 -0.20
CA LEU A 231 8.10 12.96 0.67
C LEU A 231 8.71 12.57 2.03
N GLU A 232 7.96 12.87 3.08
CA GLU A 232 8.30 12.47 4.45
C GLU A 232 8.10 10.95 4.63
N PRO A 233 8.88 10.31 5.51
CA PRO A 233 8.69 8.89 5.81
C PRO A 233 7.25 8.57 6.20
N GLY A 234 6.77 7.43 5.72
CA GLY A 234 5.38 6.98 5.91
C GLY A 234 4.33 7.74 5.11
N HIS A 235 4.69 8.75 4.32
CA HIS A 235 3.76 9.40 3.37
C HIS A 235 3.99 8.90 1.96
N PHE A 236 2.92 8.87 1.17
CA PHE A 236 2.95 8.46 -0.23
C PHE A 236 1.87 9.18 -1.04
N TYR A 237 2.06 9.23 -2.36
CA TYR A 237 0.99 9.54 -3.29
C TYR A 237 0.41 8.27 -3.88
N ILE A 238 -0.90 8.27 -4.13
CA ILE A 238 -1.60 7.12 -4.69
C ILE A 238 -2.61 7.55 -5.76
N THR A 239 -2.68 6.76 -6.82
CA THR A 239 -3.87 6.68 -7.69
C THR A 239 -4.57 5.36 -7.40
N LEU A 240 -5.83 5.41 -6.99
CA LEU A 240 -6.55 4.25 -6.47
C LEU A 240 -7.57 3.74 -7.48
N MET A 241 -7.57 2.44 -7.76
CA MET A 241 -8.64 1.81 -8.52
C MET A 241 -9.89 1.65 -7.65
N VAL A 242 -11.01 2.23 -8.07
CA VAL A 242 -12.30 2.13 -7.38
C VAL A 242 -13.39 1.82 -8.40
N ARG A 243 -14.03 0.67 -8.27
CA ARG A 243 -15.10 0.20 -9.19
C ARG A 243 -14.68 0.24 -10.66
N GLY A 244 -13.43 -0.15 -10.94
CA GLY A 244 -12.86 -0.16 -12.28
C GLY A 244 -12.51 1.21 -12.87
N VAL A 245 -12.56 2.29 -12.09
CA VAL A 245 -12.11 3.63 -12.49
C VAL A 245 -10.97 4.08 -11.58
N ARG A 246 -9.90 4.63 -12.16
CA ARG A 246 -8.79 5.20 -11.40
C ARG A 246 -9.17 6.57 -10.82
N SER A 247 -8.91 6.78 -9.54
CA SER A 247 -9.15 8.04 -8.84
C SER A 247 -8.21 9.15 -9.35
N GLU A 248 -8.58 10.41 -9.06
CA GLU A 248 -7.57 11.47 -9.03
C GLU A 248 -6.46 11.11 -8.02
N PRO A 249 -5.22 11.52 -8.28
CA PRO A 249 -4.12 11.29 -7.36
C PRO A 249 -4.32 12.06 -6.04
N PHE A 250 -3.97 11.43 -4.92
CA PHE A 250 -4.02 12.09 -3.61
C PHE A 250 -2.87 11.66 -2.70
N ARG A 251 -2.50 12.56 -1.77
CA ARG A 251 -1.51 12.26 -0.73
C ARG A 251 -2.18 11.47 0.38
N ALA A 252 -1.51 10.42 0.81
CA ALA A 252 -1.90 9.56 1.91
C ALA A 252 -0.70 9.28 2.82
N TRP A 253 -0.98 8.62 3.94
CA TRP A 253 0.04 8.15 4.85
C TRP A 253 -0.28 6.77 5.37
N THR A 254 0.76 6.08 5.80
CA THR A 254 0.70 4.75 6.35
C THR A 254 0.05 4.80 7.73
N HIS A 255 -1.25 4.51 7.77
CA HIS A 255 -1.93 4.26 9.03
C HIS A 255 -1.76 2.80 9.41
N PHE A 256 -0.63 2.49 10.04
CA PHE A 256 -0.42 1.19 10.65
C PHE A 256 -0.40 1.41 12.17
N PRO A 257 -1.31 0.79 12.94
CA PRO A 257 -1.10 0.73 14.38
C PRO A 257 0.24 0.01 14.60
N THR A 258 1.28 0.80 14.89
CA THR A 258 2.64 0.31 15.10
C THR A 258 2.66 -0.46 16.41
N GLN A 259 2.47 -1.77 16.31
CA GLN A 259 2.41 -2.74 17.41
C GLN A 259 1.20 -2.54 18.35
N PRO A 260 0.72 -3.60 19.02
CA PRO A 260 -0.16 -3.41 20.17
C PRO A 260 0.65 -2.57 21.15
N ARG A 261 0.21 -1.34 21.43
CA ARG A 261 0.59 -0.70 22.69
C ARG A 261 0.34 -1.76 23.73
N GLU A 262 1.40 -2.22 24.41
CA GLU A 262 1.25 -2.91 25.68
C GLU A 262 0.21 -2.06 26.41
N THR A 263 -0.97 -2.63 26.61
CA THR A 263 -1.92 -2.05 27.53
C THR A 263 -1.11 -1.97 28.80
N ARG A 264 -0.67 -0.76 29.15
CA ARG A 264 -0.07 -0.50 30.44
C ARG A 264 -1.08 -1.09 31.38
N ARG A 265 -0.78 -2.27 31.93
CA ARG A 265 -1.63 -2.94 32.90
C ARG A 265 -1.72 -1.94 34.03
N VAL A 266 -2.75 -1.11 34.01
CA VAL A 266 -3.19 -0.39 35.19
C VAL A 266 -3.65 -1.53 36.07
N ALA A 267 -2.78 -1.90 37.00
CA ALA A 267 -3.09 -2.89 38.00
C ALA A 267 -4.47 -2.54 38.58
N PRO A 268 -5.43 -3.47 38.60
CA PRO A 268 -6.72 -3.18 39.19
C PRO A 268 -6.46 -2.92 40.68
N ARG A 269 -6.61 -1.67 41.09
CA ARG A 269 -6.65 -1.31 42.50
C ARG A 269 -7.93 -1.95 43.03
N ALA A 270 -7.75 -3.01 43.81
CA ALA A 270 -8.81 -3.73 44.47
C ALA A 270 -9.68 -2.76 45.26
N GLU A 271 -10.99 -2.79 45.02
CA GLU A 271 -12.01 -2.58 46.03
C GLU A 271 -13.31 -3.26 45.57
N GLN A 272 -14.02 -3.81 46.54
CA GLN A 272 -14.81 -5.02 46.45
C GLN A 272 -16.26 -4.80 45.99
N SER A 273 -16.83 -5.91 45.52
CA SER A 273 -18.25 -6.31 45.58
C SER A 273 -19.23 -5.56 44.68
N ILE A 274 -19.82 -6.27 43.71
CA ILE A 274 -21.17 -6.85 43.81
C ILE A 274 -21.37 -7.80 42.61
N VAL A 275 -21.96 -8.94 42.95
CA VAL A 275 -22.35 -10.08 42.12
C VAL A 275 -23.57 -9.70 41.26
N GLU A 276 -23.59 -10.04 39.96
CA GLU A 276 -24.60 -10.89 39.29
C GLU A 276 -24.69 -10.69 37.76
N SER A 277 -24.65 -11.83 37.04
CA SER A 277 -25.33 -12.16 35.76
C SER A 277 -25.26 -11.19 34.56
N SER A 278 -24.63 -11.64 33.47
CA SER A 278 -25.33 -11.98 32.21
C SER A 278 -24.36 -12.22 31.03
N SER A 279 -24.53 -13.39 30.41
CA SER A 279 -24.21 -13.76 29.02
C SER A 279 -23.51 -12.70 28.15
N ALA A 280 -22.27 -12.98 27.78
CA ALA A 280 -21.51 -12.25 26.78
C ALA A 280 -22.19 -12.40 25.41
N LYS A 281 -22.68 -11.28 24.87
CA LYS A 281 -22.88 -11.10 23.43
C LYS A 281 -21.49 -10.90 22.82
N GLU A 282 -21.07 -11.82 21.95
CA GLU A 282 -20.05 -11.55 20.95
C GLU A 282 -20.54 -10.37 20.10
N GLN A 283 -19.84 -9.25 20.19
CA GLN A 283 -20.14 -8.06 19.43
C GLN A 283 -19.24 -8.07 18.20
N GLU A 284 -19.82 -8.56 17.10
CA GLU A 284 -19.28 -8.50 15.75
C GLU A 284 -18.95 -7.03 15.42
N VAL A 285 -17.67 -6.72 15.26
CA VAL A 285 -17.22 -5.37 14.89
C VAL A 285 -17.39 -5.23 13.38
N THR A 286 -18.54 -4.73 12.96
CA THR A 286 -18.78 -4.32 11.58
C THR A 286 -18.07 -2.99 11.34
N PHE A 287 -16.94 -3.00 10.63
CA PHE A 287 -16.27 -1.78 10.20
C PHE A 287 -17.03 -1.17 9.02
N SER A 288 -17.62 0.00 9.24
CA SER A 288 -18.18 0.85 8.18
C SER A 288 -17.03 1.48 7.40
N VAL A 289 -16.72 0.92 6.23
CA VAL A 289 -15.77 1.48 5.26
C VAL A 289 -16.41 2.69 4.58
N ALA A 290 -15.83 3.87 4.76
CA ALA A 290 -16.24 5.09 4.09
C ALA A 290 -15.46 5.26 2.77
N VAL A 291 -15.77 4.45 1.75
CA VAL A 291 -15.26 4.68 0.38
C VAL A 291 -16.03 5.83 -0.30
N GLU A 292 -17.27 6.12 0.12
CA GLU A 292 -18.13 7.11 -0.55
C GLU A 292 -17.96 8.54 0.00
N GLU A 293 -17.59 8.74 1.28
CA GLU A 293 -17.39 10.09 1.83
C GLU A 293 -16.10 10.77 1.35
N ILE A 294 -15.03 10.02 1.05
CA ILE A 294 -13.74 10.62 0.67
C ILE A 294 -13.82 11.34 -0.69
N VAL A 295 -14.61 10.82 -1.63
CA VAL A 295 -14.75 11.41 -2.97
C VAL A 295 -15.62 12.68 -2.94
N ASP A 296 -16.66 12.71 -2.10
CA ASP A 296 -17.55 13.87 -1.95
C ASP A 296 -16.98 14.93 -0.99
N ASP A 297 -16.32 14.55 0.11
CA ASP A 297 -15.69 15.52 1.03
C ASP A 297 -14.43 16.16 0.45
N LEU A 298 -13.67 15.49 -0.42
CA LEU A 298 -12.57 16.13 -1.15
C LEU A 298 -13.06 17.19 -2.15
N SER A 299 -14.31 17.07 -2.63
CA SER A 299 -14.94 18.10 -3.47
C SER A 299 -15.40 19.31 -2.65
N LEU A 300 -15.87 19.10 -1.40
CA LEU A 300 -16.35 20.14 -0.50
C LEU A 300 -15.24 20.84 0.31
N ALA A 301 -14.16 20.14 0.66
CA ALA A 301 -12.99 20.72 1.33
C ALA A 301 -12.17 21.65 0.42
N SER A 302 -12.47 21.69 -0.89
CA SER A 302 -11.90 22.67 -1.83
C SER A 302 -12.49 24.08 -1.69
N ALA A 303 -13.48 24.28 -0.81
CA ALA A 303 -14.14 25.56 -0.58
C ALA A 303 -14.13 25.99 0.90
N SER A 304 -12.95 26.37 1.44
CA SER A 304 -12.91 27.29 2.58
C SER A 304 -11.56 28.04 2.68
N GLU A 305 -11.62 29.30 2.25
CA GLU A 305 -10.81 30.48 2.61
C GLU A 305 -9.27 30.41 2.60
N ARG A 306 -8.69 30.92 1.50
CA ARG A 306 -7.36 31.55 1.53
C ARG A 306 -7.41 32.81 2.41
N PRO A 307 -6.38 33.14 3.20
CA PRO A 307 -6.15 34.52 3.60
C PRO A 307 -5.82 35.32 2.33
N GLN A 308 -6.72 36.21 1.90
CA GLN A 308 -6.39 37.17 0.85
C GLN A 308 -5.41 38.20 1.41
N THR A 309 -4.13 38.05 1.08
CA THR A 309 -3.16 39.14 1.20
C THR A 309 -3.58 40.25 0.21
N PRO A 310 -3.85 41.49 0.64
CA PRO A 310 -4.24 42.53 -0.30
C PRO A 310 -3.03 42.93 -1.14
N LEU A 311 -3.13 42.67 -2.46
CA LEU A 311 -2.23 43.21 -3.48
C LEU A 311 -2.35 44.74 -3.48
N LEU A 312 -1.38 45.43 -2.87
CA LEU A 312 -1.24 46.87 -3.00
C LEU A 312 -0.80 47.20 -4.43
N THR A 313 -1.64 47.91 -5.17
CA THR A 313 -1.30 48.44 -6.49
C THR A 313 -0.30 49.59 -6.38
N PRO A 314 0.56 49.81 -7.40
CA PRO A 314 1.60 50.87 -7.38
C PRO A 314 1.08 52.31 -7.22
N GLN A 315 -0.23 52.54 -7.22
CA GLN A 315 -0.86 53.85 -7.02
C GLN A 315 -1.23 54.12 -5.55
N ALA A 316 -1.13 53.14 -4.64
CA ALA A 316 -1.40 53.31 -3.21
C ALA A 316 -0.20 53.86 -2.41
N LEU A 317 1.04 53.77 -2.93
CA LEU A 317 2.25 54.19 -2.21
C LEU A 317 2.41 55.72 -2.09
N THR A 318 1.80 56.50 -2.98
CA THR A 318 2.00 57.97 -3.00
C THR A 318 1.07 58.73 -2.04
N ARG A 319 0.14 58.05 -1.35
CA ARG A 319 -0.75 58.66 -0.35
C ARG A 319 -0.34 58.38 1.11
N MET A 320 0.67 57.53 1.33
CA MET A 320 1.17 57.17 2.68
C MET A 320 2.44 57.93 3.12
N MET A 321 2.89 58.94 2.35
CA MET A 321 3.93 59.88 2.77
C MET A 321 3.40 61.31 2.84
N ARG A 322 2.57 61.61 3.84
CA ARG A 322 2.39 62.96 4.41
C ARG A 322 1.46 62.90 5.63
N LEU A 323 1.91 63.58 6.70
CA LEU A 323 1.21 63.99 7.93
C LEU A 323 1.37 63.02 9.12
N LYS A 324 2.33 63.33 10.01
CA LYS A 324 2.19 63.95 11.37
C LYS A 324 2.27 62.84 12.43
N ILE A 325 3.39 62.61 13.12
CA ILE A 325 4.03 63.47 14.15
C ILE A 325 2.96 64.28 14.90
N ASP A 326 2.38 63.64 15.91
CA ASP A 326 2.18 64.18 17.28
C ASP A 326 1.17 63.27 18.00
N ASP A 327 1.63 62.63 19.09
CA ASP A 327 0.88 62.21 20.30
C ASP A 327 1.44 60.91 20.89
N VAL A 328 2.49 61.07 21.72
CA VAL A 328 2.94 60.08 22.70
C VAL A 328 2.72 60.66 24.09
N PRO A 329 1.83 60.10 24.94
CA PRO A 329 1.81 60.44 26.35
C PRO A 329 2.96 59.71 27.05
N ARG A 330 3.84 60.48 27.69
CA ARG A 330 4.93 59.99 28.54
C ARG A 330 4.37 59.25 29.76
N LEU A 331 4.75 57.99 29.95
CA LEU A 331 4.67 57.32 31.24
C LEU A 331 5.98 57.57 32.01
N ARG A 332 5.82 57.92 33.28
CA ARG A 332 6.84 58.25 34.27
C ARG A 332 7.75 57.06 34.61
#